data_AF-A0A346RF99-F1
#
_entry.id   AF-A0A346RF99-F1
#
_cell.length_a   1.000
_cell.length_b   1.000
_cell.length_c   1.000
_cell.angle_alpha   90.00
_cell.angle_beta   90.00
_cell.angle_gamma   90.00
#
_symmetry.space_group_name_H-M   'P 1'
#
loop_
_entity.id
_entity.type
_entity.pdbx_description
1 polymer ?
#
loop_
_entity_poly.entity_id
_entity_poly.type
_entity_poly.pdbx_seq_one_letter_code
_entity_poly.pdbx_strand_id
1 'polypeptide(L)'
;KKQIEKNIFTFNLNLNDILNSRLKKRKYFLDVLESDLMQFKHISSNEYIIEDSFKLLNSEQKNTLLKSYKYIKESVENDIKFAQEGISYYEKVLAKYKDDLESIKKVIKEEKEFPSSPPTTPPSPAKTDEQKKESKFLPFLTNIETLYNNLVNKIDDYLINLKAKINDCNVEKD
;
A
#
# COMPACT_ATOMS: atom_id res chain seq x y z
N LYS A 1 17.66 -5.17 -9.38
CA LYS A 1 16.28 -5.65 -9.13
C LYS A 1 15.96 -5.84 -7.65
N LYS A 2 16.74 -6.61 -6.85
CA LYS A 2 16.54 -6.70 -5.39
C LYS A 2 16.48 -5.33 -4.66
N GLN A 3 17.24 -4.35 -5.14
CA GLN A 3 17.19 -2.98 -4.62
C GLN A 3 15.85 -2.28 -4.88
N ILE A 4 15.21 -2.52 -6.03
CA ILE A 4 13.92 -1.91 -6.40
C ILE A 4 12.82 -2.43 -5.48
N GLU A 5 12.73 -3.76 -5.34
CA GLU A 5 11.78 -4.39 -4.44
C GLU A 5 11.98 -3.91 -3.00
N LYS A 6 13.24 -3.81 -2.55
CA LYS A 6 13.58 -3.25 -1.24
C LYS A 6 13.10 -1.81 -1.09
N ASN A 7 13.32 -0.95 -2.08
CA ASN A 7 12.90 0.45 -2.01
C ASN A 7 11.38 0.58 -1.91
N ILE A 8 10.63 -0.20 -2.69
CA ILE A 8 9.16 -0.20 -2.69
C ILE A 8 8.63 -0.73 -1.35
N PHE A 9 9.25 -1.79 -0.83
CA PHE A 9 8.92 -2.33 0.49
C PHE A 9 9.21 -1.33 1.61
N THR A 10 10.36 -0.67 1.61
CA THR A 10 10.70 0.37 2.59
C THR A 10 9.74 1.55 2.49
N PHE A 11 9.37 1.98 1.28
CA PHE A 11 8.35 3.02 1.09
C PHE A 11 7.03 2.59 1.73
N ASN A 12 6.58 1.35 1.49
CA ASN A 12 5.35 0.82 2.09
C ASN A 12 5.42 0.80 3.62
N LEU A 13 6.54 0.37 4.20
CA LEU A 13 6.72 0.39 5.66
C LEU A 13 6.60 1.81 6.21
N ASN A 14 7.36 2.76 5.66
CA ASN A 14 7.36 4.15 6.11
C ASN A 14 5.97 4.79 6.02
N LEU A 15 5.27 4.54 4.91
CA LEU A 15 3.92 5.03 4.70
C LEU A 15 2.96 4.49 5.76
N ASN A 16 3.01 3.18 6.02
CA ASN A 16 2.16 2.55 7.04
C ASN A 16 2.52 3.01 8.45
N ASP A 17 3.79 3.18 8.77
CA ASP A 17 4.24 3.64 10.08
C ASP A 17 3.74 5.06 10.38
N ILE A 18 3.80 5.96 9.39
CA ILE A 18 3.27 7.32 9.52
C ILE A 18 1.76 7.27 9.76
N LEU A 19 1.00 6.54 8.94
CA LEU A 19 -0.46 6.43 9.08
C LEU A 19 -0.86 5.80 10.42
N ASN A 20 -0.18 4.74 10.84
CA ASN A 20 -0.46 4.05 12.11
C ASN A 20 -0.11 4.92 13.31
N SER A 21 0.99 5.69 13.24
CA SER A 21 1.38 6.64 14.29
C SER A 21 0.34 7.74 14.45
N ARG A 22 -0.13 8.31 13.34
CA ARG A 22 -1.19 9.33 13.33
C ARG A 22 -2.52 8.78 13.82
N LEU A 23 -2.90 7.58 13.41
CA LEU A 23 -4.09 6.89 13.93
C LEU A 23 -4.03 6.70 15.45
N LYS A 24 -2.90 6.24 15.99
CA LYS A 24 -2.71 6.10 17.45
C LYS A 24 -2.88 7.43 18.17
N LYS A 25 -2.29 8.50 17.62
CA LYS A 25 -2.42 9.84 18.19
C LYS A 25 -3.86 10.34 18.12
N ARG A 26 -4.55 10.14 16.98
CA ARG A 26 -5.96 10.49 16.82
C ARG A 26 -6.86 9.75 17.81
N LYS A 27 -6.65 8.44 18.02
CA LYS A 27 -7.36 7.65 19.03
C LYS A 27 -7.19 8.23 20.43
N TYR A 28 -5.99 8.64 20.81
CA TYR A 28 -5.79 9.32 22.09
C TYR A 28 -6.66 10.59 22.23
N PHE A 29 -6.75 11.43 21.20
CA PHE A 29 -7.62 12.61 21.25
C PHE A 29 -9.11 12.25 21.29
N LEU A 30 -9.50 11.15 20.64
CA LEU A 30 -10.87 10.62 20.69
C LEU A 30 -11.21 10.13 22.11
N ASP A 31 -10.29 9.41 22.76
CA ASP A 31 -10.47 8.94 24.13
C ASP A 31 -10.60 10.12 25.12
N VAL A 32 -9.83 11.19 24.91
CA VAL A 32 -9.97 12.44 25.70
C VAL A 32 -11.35 13.07 25.50
N LEU A 33 -11.82 13.17 24.25
CA LEU A 33 -13.16 13.68 23.95
C LEU A 33 -14.26 12.86 24.62
N GLU A 34 -14.15 11.52 24.55
CA GLU A 34 -15.12 10.63 25.15
C GLU A 34 -15.11 10.72 26.67
N SER A 35 -13.92 10.74 27.29
CA SER A 35 -13.77 10.85 28.75
C SER A 35 -14.38 12.15 29.31
N ASP A 36 -14.15 13.29 28.65
CA ASP A 36 -14.67 14.59 29.09
C ASP A 36 -16.20 14.63 29.10
N LEU A 37 -16.84 13.84 28.22
CA LEU A 37 -18.29 13.75 28.08
C LEU A 37 -18.91 12.56 28.83
N MET A 38 -18.11 11.54 29.20
CA MET A 38 -18.59 10.31 29.83
C MET A 38 -19.29 10.56 31.17
N GLN A 39 -18.86 11.59 31.92
CA GLN A 39 -19.50 11.99 33.18
C GLN A 39 -20.98 12.40 33.02
N PHE A 40 -21.42 12.68 31.79
CA PHE A 40 -22.80 13.03 31.46
C PHE A 40 -23.57 11.89 30.79
N LYS A 41 -22.97 10.72 30.60
CA LYS A 41 -23.66 9.52 30.11
C LYS A 41 -24.30 8.73 31.25
N HIS A 42 -25.49 8.20 31.01
CA HIS A 42 -26.18 7.33 31.95
C HIS A 42 -25.51 5.94 31.91
N ILE A 43 -25.02 5.48 33.06
CA ILE A 43 -24.20 4.28 33.19
C ILE A 43 -24.86 3.03 32.60
N SER A 44 -26.21 2.95 32.60
CA SER A 44 -26.93 1.77 32.13
C SER A 44 -27.51 1.86 30.72
N SER A 45 -27.68 3.06 30.14
CA SER A 45 -28.28 3.21 28.79
C SER A 45 -27.29 3.76 27.75
N ASN A 46 -26.12 4.24 28.17
CA ASN A 46 -25.15 4.92 27.32
C ASN A 46 -25.69 6.20 26.63
N GLU A 47 -26.91 6.60 26.97
CA GLU A 47 -27.53 7.86 26.57
C GLU A 47 -27.00 9.00 27.43
N TYR A 48 -26.92 10.21 26.87
CA TYR A 48 -26.59 11.37 27.67
C TYR A 48 -27.75 11.69 28.62
N ILE A 49 -27.45 11.82 29.91
CA ILE A 49 -28.38 12.25 30.96
C ILE A 49 -28.88 13.66 30.64
N ILE A 50 -28.08 14.46 29.93
CA ILE A 50 -28.37 15.84 29.56
C ILE A 50 -28.17 16.02 28.05
N GLU A 51 -29.22 16.50 27.40
CA GLU A 51 -29.33 16.69 25.94
C GLU A 51 -28.19 17.52 25.34
N ASP A 52 -27.72 18.53 26.08
CA ASP A 52 -26.56 19.35 25.71
C ASP A 52 -25.54 19.39 26.85
N SER A 53 -24.81 18.28 26.98
CA SER A 53 -23.72 18.14 27.95
C SER A 53 -22.61 19.17 27.76
N PHE A 54 -22.44 19.72 26.55
CA PHE A 54 -21.45 20.75 26.25
C PHE A 54 -21.73 22.07 26.99
N LYS A 55 -23.01 22.44 27.21
CA LYS A 55 -23.35 23.66 27.96
C LYS A 55 -22.81 23.69 29.39
N LEU A 56 -22.71 22.51 30.01
CA LEU A 56 -22.31 22.33 31.41
C LEU A 56 -20.80 22.47 31.62
N LEU A 57 -20.02 22.37 30.55
CA LEU A 57 -18.58 22.51 30.58
C LEU A 57 -18.17 23.96 30.87
N ASN A 58 -17.10 24.12 31.65
CA ASN A 58 -16.46 25.42 31.84
C ASN A 58 -15.70 25.86 30.57
N SER A 59 -15.21 27.10 30.54
CA SER A 59 -14.52 27.65 29.36
C SER A 59 -13.28 26.84 28.94
N GLU A 60 -12.52 26.35 29.91
CA GLU A 60 -11.31 25.55 29.66
C GLU A 60 -11.67 24.20 29.02
N GLN A 61 -12.63 23.48 29.60
CA GLN A 61 -13.14 22.21 29.08
C GLN A 61 -13.71 22.36 27.66
N LYS A 62 -14.53 23.40 27.41
CA LYS A 62 -15.06 23.70 26.08
C LYS A 62 -13.95 23.92 25.05
N ASN A 63 -12.93 24.68 25.43
CA ASN A 63 -11.78 24.95 24.56
C ASN A 63 -10.96 23.68 24.28
N THR A 64 -10.74 22.83 25.28
CA THR A 64 -10.04 21.55 25.12
C THR A 64 -10.82 20.63 24.18
N LEU A 65 -12.12 20.47 24.40
CA LEU A 65 -13.00 19.65 23.56
C LEU A 65 -12.96 20.13 22.09
N LEU A 66 -13.11 21.44 21.87
CA LEU A 66 -13.08 22.02 20.53
C LEU A 66 -11.71 21.84 19.84
N LYS A 67 -10.60 21.96 20.59
CA LYS A 67 -9.24 21.71 20.06
C LYS A 67 -9.06 20.25 19.67
N SER A 68 -9.49 19.31 20.50
CA SER A 68 -9.41 17.87 20.22
C SER A 68 -10.24 17.51 18.99
N TYR A 69 -11.47 18.02 18.89
CA TYR A 69 -12.32 17.81 17.72
C TYR A 69 -11.70 18.36 16.43
N LYS A 70 -11.19 19.60 16.46
CA LYS A 70 -10.48 20.20 15.31
C LYS A 70 -9.28 19.35 14.89
N TYR A 71 -8.48 18.91 15.86
CA TYR A 71 -7.31 18.06 15.60
C TYR A 71 -7.70 16.74 14.93
N ILE A 72 -8.74 16.05 15.44
CA ILE A 72 -9.20 14.78 14.88
C ILE A 72 -9.64 14.98 13.43
N LYS A 73 -10.48 15.98 13.15
CA LYS A 73 -10.96 16.28 11.81
C LYS A 73 -9.81 16.58 10.84
N GLU A 74 -8.91 17.47 11.22
CA GLU A 74 -7.73 17.80 10.42
C GLU A 74 -6.80 16.59 10.24
N SER A 75 -6.65 15.75 11.26
CA SER A 75 -5.83 14.54 11.20
C SER A 75 -6.39 13.53 10.21
N VAL A 76 -7.71 13.31 10.17
CA VAL A 76 -8.36 12.41 9.22
C VAL A 76 -8.17 12.90 7.79
N GLU A 77 -8.42 14.19 7.54
CA GLU A 77 -8.24 14.80 6.22
C GLU A 77 -6.78 14.70 5.73
N ASN A 78 -5.82 14.94 6.62
CA ASN A 78 -4.40 14.80 6.31
C ASN A 78 -3.98 13.34 6.02
N ASP A 79 -4.58 12.37 6.71
CA ASP A 79 -4.29 10.95 6.47
C ASP A 79 -4.88 10.48 5.14
N ILE A 80 -6.08 10.92 4.79
CA ILE A 80 -6.68 10.66 3.47
C ILE A 80 -5.78 11.23 2.38
N LYS A 81 -5.37 12.50 2.49
CA LYS A 81 -4.50 13.14 1.49
C LYS A 81 -3.16 12.41 1.36
N PHE A 82 -2.52 12.08 2.48
CA PHE A 82 -1.24 11.37 2.48
C PHE A 82 -1.35 9.96 1.87
N ALA A 83 -2.43 9.24 2.18
CA ALA A 83 -2.72 7.94 1.57
C ALA A 83 -2.98 8.05 0.06
N GLN A 84 -3.66 9.10 -0.40
CA GLN A 84 -3.86 9.35 -1.84
C GLN A 84 -2.53 9.60 -2.58
N GLU A 85 -1.60 10.34 -1.97
CA GLU A 85 -0.25 10.52 -2.51
C GLU A 85 0.49 9.18 -2.66
N GLY A 86 0.35 8.29 -1.66
CA GLY A 86 0.86 6.93 -1.71
C GLY A 86 0.23 6.07 -2.81
N ILE A 87 -1.09 6.17 -3.01
CA ILE A 87 -1.79 5.50 -4.11
C ILE A 87 -1.22 5.97 -5.45
N SER A 88 -1.08 7.29 -5.65
CA SER A 88 -0.53 7.84 -6.90
C SER A 88 0.89 7.35 -7.18
N TYR A 89 1.73 7.21 -6.15
CA TYR A 89 3.05 6.58 -6.28
C TYR A 89 2.93 5.14 -6.75
N TYR A 90 2.12 4.32 -6.08
CA TYR A 90 1.97 2.91 -6.44
C TYR A 90 1.39 2.71 -7.84
N GLU A 91 0.41 3.51 -8.26
CA GLU A 91 -0.17 3.44 -9.60
C GLU A 91 0.89 3.69 -10.69
N LYS A 92 1.73 4.72 -10.51
CA LYS A 92 2.84 5.02 -11.44
C LYS A 92 3.84 3.86 -11.53
N VAL A 93 4.22 3.32 -10.38
CA VAL A 93 5.22 2.25 -10.29
C VAL A 93 4.66 0.93 -10.83
N LEU A 94 3.39 0.64 -10.55
CA LEU A 94 2.65 -0.51 -11.06
C LEU A 94 2.55 -0.48 -12.58
N ALA A 95 2.15 0.66 -13.16
CA ALA A 95 2.04 0.83 -14.60
C ALA A 95 3.38 0.51 -15.29
N LYS A 96 4.47 1.07 -14.77
CA LYS A 96 5.82 0.82 -15.29
C LYS A 96 6.19 -0.68 -15.25
N TYR A 97 5.93 -1.37 -14.13
CA TYR A 97 6.30 -2.78 -14.01
C TYR A 97 5.37 -3.75 -14.71
N LYS A 98 4.12 -3.37 -14.97
CA LYS A 98 3.23 -4.10 -15.87
C LYS A 98 3.75 -4.02 -17.31
N ASP A 99 4.19 -2.84 -17.75
CA ASP A 99 4.81 -2.64 -19.08
C ASP A 99 6.14 -3.42 -19.23
N ASP A 100 7.03 -3.34 -18.23
CA ASP A 100 8.26 -4.14 -18.20
C ASP A 100 7.95 -5.65 -18.29
N LEU A 101 6.95 -6.12 -17.53
CA LEU A 101 6.53 -7.53 -17.51
C LEU A 101 5.98 -7.99 -18.86
N GLU A 102 5.18 -7.17 -19.52
CA GLU A 102 4.64 -7.46 -20.86
C GLU A 102 5.77 -7.56 -21.89
N SER A 103 6.73 -6.64 -21.84
CA SER A 103 7.94 -6.68 -22.67
C SER A 103 8.74 -7.97 -22.46
N ILE A 104 8.91 -8.42 -21.21
CA ILE A 104 9.59 -9.68 -20.90
C ILE A 104 8.82 -10.88 -21.44
N LYS A 105 7.50 -10.91 -21.28
CA LYS A 105 6.66 -11.99 -21.83
C LYS A 105 6.79 -12.08 -23.35
N LYS A 106 6.87 -10.94 -24.03
CA LYS A 106 7.09 -10.89 -25.48
C LYS A 106 8.45 -11.48 -25.87
N VAL A 107 9.53 -11.08 -25.19
CA VAL A 107 10.89 -11.64 -25.42
C VAL A 107 10.93 -13.15 -25.15
N ILE A 108 10.27 -13.63 -24.10
CA ILE A 108 10.17 -15.08 -23.80
C ILE A 108 9.45 -15.82 -24.93
N LYS A 109 8.38 -15.24 -25.47
CA LYS A 109 7.63 -15.83 -26.59
C LYS A 109 8.49 -15.91 -27.85
N GLU A 110 9.17 -14.82 -28.19
CA GLU A 110 10.09 -14.75 -29.33
C GLU A 110 11.24 -15.76 -29.20
N GLU A 111 11.86 -15.89 -28.02
CA GLU A 111 12.96 -16.84 -27.77
C GLU A 111 12.48 -18.31 -27.81
N LYS A 112 11.20 -18.58 -27.48
CA LYS A 112 10.60 -19.93 -27.63
C LYS A 112 10.31 -20.28 -29.08
N GLU A 113 9.90 -19.30 -29.89
CA GLU A 113 9.61 -19.49 -31.32
C GLU A 113 10.88 -19.50 -32.17
N PHE A 114 11.88 -18.68 -31.83
CA PHE A 114 13.16 -18.52 -32.52
C PHE A 114 14.31 -18.52 -31.51
N PRO A 115 14.79 -19.71 -31.08
CA PRO A 115 15.87 -19.81 -30.10
C PRO A 115 17.15 -19.15 -30.61
N SER A 116 17.72 -18.26 -29.81
CA SER A 116 19.01 -17.63 -30.10
C SER A 116 20.09 -18.72 -30.20
N SER A 117 20.65 -18.91 -31.40
CA SER A 117 21.70 -19.90 -31.64
C SER A 117 23.00 -19.52 -30.89
N PRO A 118 23.83 -20.48 -30.44
CA PRO A 118 25.08 -20.17 -29.75
C PRO A 118 26.05 -19.37 -30.66
N PRO A 119 26.94 -18.53 -30.10
CA PRO A 119 28.02 -17.92 -30.88
C PRO A 119 28.88 -19.00 -31.55
N THR A 120 29.05 -18.86 -32.85
CA THR A 120 29.71 -19.78 -33.77
C THR A 120 31.16 -20.06 -33.33
N THR A 121 31.48 -21.31 -33.01
CA THR A 121 32.83 -21.88 -33.14
C THR A 121 32.71 -23.12 -34.05
N PRO A 122 33.74 -23.44 -34.88
CA PRO A 122 33.55 -24.19 -36.13
C PRO A 122 33.02 -25.62 -35.96
N PRO A 123 32.34 -26.17 -36.99
CA PRO A 123 31.58 -27.40 -36.89
C PRO A 123 32.50 -28.62 -36.79
N SER A 124 32.28 -29.45 -35.77
CA SER A 124 32.80 -30.83 -35.73
C SER A 124 31.69 -31.78 -36.19
N PRO A 125 31.98 -32.75 -37.08
CA PRO A 125 30.96 -33.55 -37.71
C PRO A 125 30.50 -34.72 -36.84
N ALA A 126 29.21 -35.03 -36.95
CA ALA A 126 28.50 -36.21 -36.49
C ALA A 126 28.13 -36.25 -34.98
N LYS A 127 26.85 -36.06 -34.69
CA LYS A 127 25.87 -37.16 -34.57
C LYS A 127 24.47 -36.62 -34.29
N THR A 128 23.51 -37.31 -34.88
CA THR A 128 22.06 -37.25 -34.71
C THR A 128 21.70 -37.32 -33.23
N ASP A 129 21.03 -36.28 -32.74
CA ASP A 129 20.03 -36.33 -31.69
C ASP A 129 19.27 -35.01 -31.74
N GLU A 130 17.96 -35.07 -31.99
CA GLU A 130 17.02 -33.95 -31.87
C GLU A 130 16.86 -33.57 -30.40
N GLN A 131 17.95 -33.21 -29.72
CA GLN A 131 17.87 -32.45 -28.49
C GLN A 131 17.41 -31.06 -28.91
N LYS A 132 16.13 -30.74 -28.68
CA LYS A 132 15.67 -29.37 -28.51
C LYS A 132 16.67 -28.69 -27.58
N LYS A 133 17.64 -27.95 -28.14
CA LYS A 133 18.56 -27.13 -27.38
C LYS A 133 17.70 -26.02 -26.80
N GLU A 134 17.15 -26.25 -25.61
CA GLU A 134 16.51 -25.21 -24.84
C GLU A 134 17.50 -24.05 -24.74
N SER A 135 17.05 -22.85 -25.14
CA SER A 135 17.86 -21.66 -25.07
C SER A 135 18.38 -21.48 -23.65
N LYS A 136 19.70 -21.30 -23.50
CA LYS A 136 20.34 -21.04 -22.20
C LYS A 136 19.78 -19.78 -21.52
N PHE A 137 19.15 -18.89 -22.28
CA PHE A 137 18.56 -17.65 -21.77
C PHE A 137 17.13 -17.85 -21.25
N LEU A 138 16.42 -18.89 -21.68
CA LEU A 138 15.02 -19.10 -21.33
C LEU A 138 14.79 -19.26 -19.80
N PRO A 139 15.61 -20.04 -19.06
CA PRO A 139 15.50 -20.10 -17.60
C PRO A 139 15.73 -18.75 -16.93
N PHE A 140 16.66 -17.95 -17.45
CA PHE A 140 16.97 -16.62 -16.93
C PHE A 140 15.80 -15.65 -17.16
N LEU A 141 15.24 -15.62 -18.36
CA LEU A 141 14.08 -14.79 -18.68
C LEU A 141 12.84 -15.18 -17.85
N THR A 142 12.59 -16.48 -17.68
CA THR A 142 11.49 -17.01 -16.86
C THR A 142 11.63 -16.60 -15.39
N ASN A 143 12.85 -16.63 -14.85
CA ASN A 143 13.13 -16.12 -13.50
C ASN A 143 12.87 -14.60 -13.40
N ILE A 144 13.25 -13.82 -14.42
CA ILE A 144 12.95 -12.39 -14.46
C ILE A 144 11.44 -12.14 -14.48
N GLU A 145 10.69 -12.87 -15.30
CA GLU A 145 9.23 -12.79 -15.37
C GLU A 145 8.61 -13.05 -13.99
N THR A 146 8.99 -14.15 -13.34
CA THR A 146 8.51 -14.53 -12.00
C THR A 146 8.75 -13.41 -10.98
N LEU A 147 9.94 -12.82 -10.98
CA LEU A 147 10.28 -11.72 -10.10
C LEU A 147 9.49 -10.43 -10.39
N TYR A 148 9.11 -10.17 -11.64
CA TYR A 148 8.24 -9.02 -11.97
C TYR A 148 6.78 -9.28 -11.60
N ASN A 149 6.26 -10.47 -11.89
CA ASN A 149 4.93 -10.89 -11.43
C ASN A 149 4.78 -10.73 -9.92
N ASN A 150 5.73 -11.25 -9.14
CA ASN A 150 5.72 -11.12 -7.68
C ASN A 150 5.73 -9.65 -7.22
N LEU A 151 6.49 -8.79 -7.90
CA LEU A 151 6.54 -7.37 -7.56
C LEU A 151 5.23 -6.65 -7.88
N VAL A 152 4.64 -6.92 -9.04
CA VAL A 152 3.35 -6.38 -9.47
C VAL A 152 2.26 -6.77 -8.47
N ASN A 153 2.19 -8.05 -8.11
CA ASN A 153 1.21 -8.55 -7.14
C ASN A 153 1.35 -7.84 -5.79
N LYS A 154 2.58 -7.68 -5.27
CA LYS A 154 2.81 -6.96 -4.01
C LYS A 154 2.36 -5.50 -4.07
N ILE A 155 2.59 -4.81 -5.19
CA ILE A 155 2.17 -3.41 -5.34
C ILE A 155 0.64 -3.32 -5.42
N ASP A 156 -0.01 -4.25 -6.12
CA ASP A 156 -1.47 -4.35 -6.15
C ASP A 156 -2.03 -4.59 -4.73
N ASP A 157 -1.41 -5.46 -3.92
CA ASP A 157 -1.78 -5.66 -2.51
C ASP A 157 -1.63 -4.37 -1.68
N TYR A 158 -0.54 -3.63 -1.87
CA TYR A 158 -0.33 -2.34 -1.17
C TYR A 158 -1.39 -1.30 -1.56
N LEU A 159 -1.79 -1.26 -2.83
CA LEU A 159 -2.88 -0.39 -3.30
C LEU A 159 -4.22 -0.75 -2.64
N ILE A 160 -4.56 -2.04 -2.57
CA ILE A 160 -5.79 -2.51 -1.93
C ILE A 160 -5.81 -2.10 -0.46
N ASN A 161 -4.72 -2.35 0.26
CA ASN A 161 -4.60 -2.01 1.68
C ASN A 161 -4.71 -0.50 1.93
N LEU A 162 -4.12 0.32 1.06
CA LEU A 162 -4.16 1.76 1.21
C LEU A 162 -5.54 2.36 0.90
N LYS A 163 -6.25 1.79 -0.09
CA LYS A 163 -7.65 2.12 -0.37
C LYS A 163 -8.57 1.76 0.79
N ALA A 164 -8.35 0.60 1.43
CA ALA A 164 -9.08 0.21 2.64
C ALA A 164 -8.87 1.22 3.78
N LYS A 165 -7.63 1.65 4.03
CA LYS A 165 -7.33 2.69 5.03
C LYS A 165 -8.02 4.04 4.74
N ILE A 166 -8.11 4.45 3.48
CA ILE A 166 -8.86 5.66 3.10
C ILE A 166 -10.34 5.47 3.41
N ASN A 167 -10.91 4.30 3.13
CA ASN A 167 -12.29 4.01 3.44
C ASN A 167 -12.55 4.08 4.95
N ASP A 168 -11.68 3.49 5.77
CA ASP A 168 -11.76 3.60 7.23
C ASP A 168 -11.72 5.06 7.69
N CYS A 169 -10.83 5.87 7.11
CA CYS A 169 -10.75 7.31 7.41
C CYS A 169 -12.01 8.07 6.98
N ASN A 170 -12.65 7.71 5.87
CA ASN A 170 -13.91 8.33 5.45
C ASN A 170 -15.04 7.99 6.41
N VAL A 171 -15.10 6.75 6.92
CA VAL A 171 -16.07 6.38 7.96
C VAL A 171 -15.83 7.14 9.27
N GLU A 172 -14.57 7.38 9.64
CA GLU A 172 -14.23 8.22 10.82
C GLU A 172 -14.56 9.71 10.61
N LYS A 173 -14.69 10.15 9.36
CA LYS A 173 -14.94 11.55 9.01
C LYS A 173 -16.42 11.92 9.13
N ASP A 174 -17.30 10.97 8.84
CA ASP A 174 -18.76 11.11 8.85
C ASP A 174 -19.32 11.07 10.28
#